data_AF-A0A9E7FHQ7-F1
#
_entry.id   AF-A0A9E7FHQ7-F1
#
_cell.length_a   1.000
_cell.length_b   1.000
_cell.length_c   1.000
_cell.angle_alpha   90.00
_cell.angle_beta   90.00
_cell.angle_gamma   90.00
#
_symmetry.space_group_name_H-M   'P 1'
#
loop_
_entity.id
_entity.type
_entity.pdbx_description
1 polymer ?
#
loop_
_entity_poly.entity_id
_entity_poly.type
_entity_poly.pdbx_seq_one_letter_code
_entity_poly.pdbx_strand_id
1 'polypeptide(L)'
;SFALTDGGEVDYKASKQQQADRVVWLPGQPLVNFGHCASYVTVNQSHGRALFYWFFEATHAPKKKQLLLWLNGGPGCSSIGYGAAGELGPFLIQKGVPELVFNEHSWNKEANLLLLESPVGVGFSYTKTASDLRDRGDKVTAEDSYIFLLNRFKRFPQFQIS
;
A
#
# COMPACT_ATOMS: atom_id res chain seq x y z
N SER A 1 24.90 -29.54 -12.82
CA SER A 1 23.97 -29.05 -11.79
C SER A 1 24.31 -27.59 -11.55
N PHE A 2 23.56 -26.65 -12.15
CA PHE A 2 23.74 -25.22 -11.91
C PHE A 2 22.85 -24.85 -10.73
N ALA A 3 23.46 -24.56 -9.58
CA ALA A 3 22.75 -23.99 -8.44
C ALA A 3 22.27 -22.60 -8.84
N LEU A 4 20.95 -22.41 -8.88
CA LEU A 4 20.35 -21.08 -8.87
C LEU A 4 20.83 -20.41 -7.58
N THR A 5 21.63 -19.36 -7.71
CA THR A 5 22.05 -18.54 -6.57
C THR A 5 20.82 -17.98 -5.86
N ASP A 6 20.86 -17.93 -4.53
CA ASP A 6 19.78 -17.47 -3.62
C ASP A 6 19.08 -16.17 -4.09
N GLY A 7 19.82 -15.26 -4.74
CA GLY A 7 19.27 -14.03 -5.32
C GLY A 7 18.26 -14.21 -6.46
N GLY A 8 18.36 -15.28 -7.26
CA GLY A 8 17.45 -15.54 -8.38
C GLY A 8 16.09 -16.07 -7.93
N GLU A 9 16.04 -16.84 -6.85
CA GLU A 9 14.79 -17.35 -6.29
C GLU A 9 14.02 -16.26 -5.53
N VAL A 10 14.73 -15.38 -4.82
CA VAL A 10 14.15 -14.22 -4.13
C VAL A 10 13.51 -13.25 -5.13
N ASP A 11 14.20 -12.93 -6.23
CA ASP A 11 13.69 -12.04 -7.27
C ASP A 11 12.43 -12.64 -7.95
N TYR A 12 12.44 -13.94 -8.24
CA TYR A 12 11.28 -14.64 -8.80
C TYR A 12 10.06 -14.61 -7.87
N LYS A 13 10.24 -14.89 -6.57
CA LYS A 13 9.15 -14.85 -5.57
C LYS A 13 8.61 -13.44 -5.42
N ALA A 14 9.48 -12.44 -5.33
CA ALA A 14 9.09 -11.03 -5.26
C ALA A 14 8.26 -10.64 -6.49
N SER A 15 8.75 -10.95 -7.69
CA SER A 15 8.05 -10.66 -8.96
C SER A 15 6.65 -11.29 -9.00
N LYS A 16 6.50 -12.56 -8.60
CA LYS A 16 5.17 -13.20 -8.51
C LYS A 16 4.24 -12.50 -7.53
N GLN A 17 4.74 -12.10 -6.36
CA GLN A 17 3.92 -11.35 -5.39
C GLN A 17 3.51 -9.99 -5.94
N GLN A 18 4.43 -9.25 -6.58
CA GLN A 18 4.12 -7.95 -7.20
C GLN A 18 3.04 -8.08 -8.28
N GLN A 19 3.09 -9.14 -9.08
CA GLN A 19 2.06 -9.43 -10.09
C GLN A 19 0.71 -9.77 -9.46
N ALA A 20 0.71 -10.57 -8.40
CA ALA A 20 -0.51 -10.94 -7.67
C ALA A 20 -1.17 -9.74 -6.97
N ASP A 21 -0.37 -8.78 -6.52
CA ASP A 21 -0.84 -7.56 -5.86
C ASP A 21 -1.39 -6.52 -6.85
N ARG A 22 -1.15 -6.70 -8.16
CA ARG A 22 -1.52 -5.73 -9.20
C ARG A 22 -3.02 -5.58 -9.29
N VAL A 23 -3.49 -4.34 -9.19
CA VAL A 23 -4.88 -3.99 -9.52
C VAL A 23 -4.95 -3.81 -11.03
N VAL A 24 -5.67 -4.70 -11.71
CA VAL A 24 -5.85 -4.64 -13.16
C VAL A 24 -6.93 -3.62 -13.54
N TRP A 25 -7.98 -3.54 -12.74
CA TRP A 25 -9.12 -2.64 -12.92
C TRP A 25 -9.94 -2.54 -11.63
N LEU A 26 -10.58 -1.39 -11.37
CA LEU A 26 -11.62 -1.23 -10.35
C LEU A 26 -12.98 -0.94 -10.98
N PRO A 27 -14.08 -1.36 -10.32
CA PRO A 27 -15.43 -0.89 -10.65
C PRO A 27 -15.49 0.64 -10.78
N GLY A 28 -16.02 1.10 -11.92
CA GLY A 28 -16.20 2.53 -12.20
C GLY A 28 -14.91 3.31 -12.52
N GLN A 29 -13.75 2.65 -12.64
CA GLN A 29 -12.47 3.30 -12.92
C GLN A 29 -12.37 3.78 -14.38
N PRO A 30 -11.93 5.02 -14.63
CA PRO A 30 -11.56 5.46 -15.98
C PRO A 30 -10.29 4.77 -16.45
N LEU A 31 -10.02 4.78 -17.77
CA LEU A 31 -8.79 4.22 -18.32
C LEU A 31 -7.57 4.98 -17.76
N VAL A 32 -6.62 4.24 -17.17
CA VAL A 32 -5.41 4.81 -16.58
C VAL A 32 -4.14 4.41 -17.33
N ASN A 33 -3.12 5.26 -17.24
CA ASN A 33 -1.79 5.04 -17.82
C ASN A 33 -0.69 4.79 -16.78
N PHE A 34 -1.05 4.54 -15.52
CA PHE A 34 -0.14 4.25 -14.41
C PHE A 34 -0.50 2.93 -13.74
N GLY A 35 0.50 2.23 -13.20
CA GLY A 35 0.29 1.03 -12.42
C GLY A 35 -0.20 1.33 -11.00
N HIS A 36 -0.96 0.42 -10.43
CA HIS A 36 -1.30 0.43 -9.01
C HIS A 36 -1.47 -0.99 -8.48
N CYS A 37 -1.19 -1.17 -7.19
CA CYS A 37 -1.27 -2.47 -6.52
C CYS A 37 -1.79 -2.29 -5.10
N ALA A 38 -2.57 -3.25 -4.61
CA ALA A 38 -3.17 -3.20 -3.30
C ALA A 38 -3.08 -4.59 -2.67
N SER A 39 -2.53 -4.67 -1.46
CA SER A 39 -2.28 -5.95 -0.80
C SER A 39 -2.01 -5.78 0.68
N TYR A 40 -1.74 -6.91 1.33
CA TYR A 40 -1.37 -7.00 2.72
C TYR A 40 0.12 -7.29 2.88
N VAL A 41 0.69 -6.75 3.94
CA VAL A 41 2.00 -7.13 4.46
C VAL A 41 1.83 -7.57 5.91
N THR A 42 2.23 -8.81 6.21
CA THR A 42 2.24 -9.33 7.57
C THR A 42 3.32 -8.63 8.38
N VAL A 43 2.94 -8.06 9.53
CA VAL A 43 3.82 -7.33 10.45
C VAL A 43 4.03 -8.10 11.76
N ASN A 44 3.11 -9.00 12.12
CA ASN A 44 3.28 -9.93 13.22
C ASN A 44 2.65 -11.28 12.86
N GLN A 45 3.48 -12.31 12.70
CA GLN A 45 3.02 -13.65 12.33
C GLN A 45 2.24 -14.33 13.46
N SER A 46 2.75 -14.27 14.69
CA SER A 46 2.14 -14.93 15.86
C SER A 46 0.73 -14.42 16.17
N HIS A 47 0.49 -13.11 16.01
CA HIS A 47 -0.81 -12.50 16.23
C HIS A 47 -1.66 -12.45 14.96
N GLY A 48 -1.09 -12.85 13.82
CA GLY A 48 -1.73 -12.72 12.52
C GLY A 48 -2.06 -11.27 12.16
N ARG A 49 -1.19 -10.31 12.53
CA ARG A 49 -1.36 -8.89 12.14
C ARG A 49 -0.85 -8.67 10.72
N ALA A 50 -1.69 -8.08 9.89
CA ALA A 50 -1.33 -7.66 8.54
C ALA A 50 -1.89 -6.27 8.26
N LEU A 51 -1.03 -5.39 7.73
CA LEU A 51 -1.43 -4.06 7.31
C LEU A 51 -1.72 -4.05 5.81
N PHE A 52 -2.85 -3.44 5.45
CA PHE A 52 -3.25 -3.21 4.06
C PHE A 52 -2.61 -1.93 3.54
N TYR A 53 -2.20 -1.95 2.27
CA TYR A 53 -1.73 -0.76 1.58
C TYR A 53 -2.33 -0.68 0.19
N TRP A 54 -2.40 0.55 -0.32
CA TRP A 54 -2.63 0.81 -1.74
C TRP A 54 -1.53 1.70 -2.27
N PHE A 55 -0.85 1.22 -3.31
CA PHE A 55 0.24 1.90 -3.97
C PHE A 55 -0.17 2.33 -5.37
N PHE A 56 0.16 3.57 -5.73
CA PHE A 56 -0.02 4.13 -7.06
C PHE A 56 1.32 4.60 -7.61
N GLU A 57 1.69 4.13 -8.79
CA GLU A 57 2.85 4.67 -9.49
C GLU A 57 2.62 6.12 -9.87
N ALA A 58 3.73 6.86 -10.00
CA ALA A 58 3.66 8.19 -10.58
C ALA A 58 3.17 8.12 -12.02
N THR A 59 2.33 9.07 -12.42
CA THR A 59 1.74 9.12 -13.78
C THR A 59 2.78 9.32 -14.88
N HIS A 60 3.95 9.89 -14.55
CA HIS A 60 5.04 10.15 -15.48
C HIS A 60 6.38 9.68 -14.91
N ALA A 61 7.09 8.88 -15.70
CA ALA A 61 8.42 8.35 -15.38
C ALA A 61 8.55 7.82 -13.93
N PRO A 62 7.70 6.85 -13.49
CA PRO A 62 7.64 6.41 -12.09
C PRO A 62 8.97 5.92 -11.53
N LYS A 63 9.83 5.31 -12.36
CA LYS A 63 11.19 4.88 -11.97
C LYS A 63 12.12 6.04 -11.56
N LYS A 64 11.80 7.29 -11.93
CA LYS A 64 12.58 8.50 -11.58
C LYS A 64 11.95 9.30 -10.44
N LYS A 65 10.77 8.91 -9.97
CA LYS A 65 10.02 9.64 -8.94
C LYS A 65 10.25 9.00 -7.56
N GLN A 66 10.23 9.83 -6.53
CA GLN A 66 10.42 9.38 -5.15
C GLN A 66 9.18 8.60 -4.66
N LEU A 67 9.38 7.73 -3.68
CA LEU A 67 8.30 7.08 -2.94
C LEU A 67 7.83 8.01 -1.81
N LEU A 68 6.53 8.28 -1.77
CA LEU A 68 5.88 9.07 -0.71
C LEU A 68 4.94 8.16 0.08
N LEU A 69 5.21 7.98 1.37
CA LEU A 69 4.31 7.31 2.32
C LEU A 69 3.30 8.31 2.88
N TRP A 70 2.02 8.01 2.78
CA TRP A 70 0.94 8.81 3.35
C TRP A 70 0.19 8.05 4.44
N LEU A 71 -0.06 8.74 5.55
CA LEU A 71 -0.74 8.23 6.74
C LEU A 71 -1.79 9.25 7.19
N ASN A 72 -3.07 8.88 7.18
CA ASN A 72 -4.09 9.66 7.88
C ASN A 72 -4.06 9.34 9.38
N GLY A 73 -4.42 10.33 10.20
CA GLY A 73 -4.37 10.26 11.66
C GLY A 73 -5.68 9.82 12.32
N GLY A 74 -6.10 10.53 13.37
CA GLY A 74 -7.28 10.23 14.16
C GLY A 74 -6.96 10.22 15.65
N PRO A 75 -6.50 9.08 16.22
CA PRO A 75 -6.03 7.83 15.58
C PRO A 75 -7.15 6.91 15.08
N GLY A 76 -6.87 6.15 14.02
CA GLY A 76 -7.76 5.10 13.51
C GLY A 76 -8.53 5.44 12.23
N CYS A 77 -8.27 6.60 11.61
CA CYS A 77 -8.86 6.94 10.32
C CYS A 77 -8.11 6.23 9.19
N SER A 78 -8.87 5.79 8.18
CA SER A 78 -8.36 5.07 7.02
C SER A 78 -7.60 6.01 6.07
N SER A 79 -6.34 5.68 5.76
CA SER A 79 -5.57 6.39 4.74
C SER A 79 -6.15 6.19 3.33
N ILE A 80 -6.83 5.07 3.09
CA ILE A 80 -7.53 4.83 1.83
C ILE A 80 -8.82 5.64 1.74
N GLY A 81 -9.64 5.61 2.79
CA GLY A 81 -10.94 6.29 2.82
C GLY A 81 -10.82 7.81 2.79
N TYR A 82 -9.86 8.38 3.53
CA TYR A 82 -9.61 9.82 3.53
C TYR A 82 -8.58 10.20 2.45
N GLY A 83 -7.34 9.75 2.61
CA GLY A 83 -6.23 10.12 1.73
C GLY A 83 -6.45 9.75 0.27
N ALA A 84 -6.67 8.46 -0.04
CA ALA A 84 -6.78 8.03 -1.44
C ALA A 84 -8.08 8.50 -2.09
N ALA A 85 -9.21 8.33 -1.42
CA ALA A 85 -10.53 8.53 -2.03
C ALA A 85 -11.10 9.95 -1.89
N GLY A 86 -10.59 10.75 -0.95
CA GLY A 86 -11.14 12.07 -0.62
C GLY A 86 -10.14 13.23 -0.74
N GLU A 87 -8.83 12.97 -0.73
CA GLU A 87 -7.81 14.02 -0.67
C GLU A 87 -6.87 13.97 -1.89
N LEU A 88 -5.84 13.12 -1.84
CA LEU A 88 -4.67 13.20 -2.72
C LEU A 88 -4.50 12.04 -3.68
N GLY A 89 -5.32 10.99 -3.57
CA GLY A 89 -5.25 9.84 -4.46
C GLY A 89 -5.73 10.18 -5.88
N PRO A 90 -5.50 9.27 -6.84
CA PRO A 90 -5.76 9.53 -8.25
C PRO A 90 -7.24 9.54 -8.61
N PHE A 91 -8.11 9.02 -7.75
CA PHE A 91 -9.54 8.88 -8.00
C PHE A 91 -10.34 9.52 -6.88
N LEU A 92 -11.40 10.24 -7.24
CA LEU A 92 -12.40 10.75 -6.31
C LEU A 92 -13.68 9.94 -6.45
N ILE A 93 -14.33 9.68 -5.31
CA ILE A 93 -15.64 9.02 -5.26
C ILE A 93 -16.74 10.07 -5.49
N GLN A 94 -17.70 9.73 -6.34
CA GLN A 94 -18.87 10.57 -6.60
C GLN A 94 -20.07 10.15 -5.75
N LYS A 95 -20.85 11.13 -5.31
CA LYS A 95 -22.03 10.85 -4.49
C LYS A 95 -23.16 10.26 -5.36
N GLY A 96 -23.63 9.08 -4.97
CA GLY A 96 -24.84 8.47 -5.55
C GLY A 96 -24.61 7.72 -6.87
N VAL A 97 -23.37 7.62 -7.34
CA VAL A 97 -23.01 6.86 -8.55
C VAL A 97 -21.74 6.04 -8.29
N PRO A 98 -21.57 4.85 -8.91
CA PRO A 98 -20.41 3.99 -8.68
C PRO A 98 -19.15 4.42 -9.45
N GLU A 99 -19.26 5.39 -10.36
CA GLU A 99 -18.14 5.84 -11.19
C GLU A 99 -17.12 6.67 -10.39
N LEU A 100 -15.85 6.36 -10.63
CA LEU A 100 -14.71 7.11 -10.15
C LEU A 100 -14.35 8.20 -11.16
N VAL A 101 -13.95 9.37 -10.68
CA VAL A 101 -13.39 10.43 -11.53
C VAL A 101 -11.95 10.69 -11.19
N PHE A 102 -11.17 11.16 -12.16
CA PHE A 102 -9.79 11.55 -11.89
C PHE A 102 -9.72 12.74 -10.95
N ASN A 103 -8.77 12.66 -10.01
CA ASN A 103 -8.35 13.82 -9.24
C ASN A 103 -7.30 14.61 -10.05
N GLU A 104 -7.68 15.77 -10.59
CA GLU A 104 -6.77 16.65 -11.34
C GLU A 104 -5.60 17.17 -10.49
N HIS A 105 -5.67 17.08 -9.16
CA HIS A 105 -4.63 17.50 -8.24
C HIS A 105 -3.99 16.33 -7.50
N SER A 106 -4.12 15.10 -8.01
CA SER A 106 -3.52 13.94 -7.37
C SER A 106 -2.01 14.06 -7.21
N TRP A 107 -1.51 13.66 -6.04
CA TRP A 107 -0.09 13.68 -5.72
C TRP A 107 0.71 12.64 -6.49
N ASN A 108 0.06 11.61 -7.06
CA ASN A 108 0.75 10.67 -7.93
C ASN A 108 1.14 11.29 -9.29
N LYS A 109 0.83 12.57 -9.54
CA LYS A 109 1.48 13.33 -10.61
C LYS A 109 2.97 13.58 -10.35
N GLU A 110 3.37 13.68 -9.09
CA GLU A 110 4.73 14.06 -8.69
C GLU A 110 5.52 12.97 -7.96
N ALA A 111 4.86 11.96 -7.41
CA ALA A 111 5.50 10.89 -6.64
C ALA A 111 4.87 9.51 -6.89
N ASN A 112 5.59 8.45 -6.54
CA ASN A 112 4.99 7.14 -6.33
C ASN A 112 4.33 7.15 -4.94
N LEU A 113 3.02 6.97 -4.88
CA LEU A 113 2.22 7.22 -3.69
C LEU A 113 1.88 5.90 -2.99
N LEU A 114 2.27 5.76 -1.72
CA LEU A 114 1.99 4.59 -0.88
C LEU A 114 1.10 5.02 0.28
N LEU A 115 -0.16 4.56 0.29
CA LEU A 115 -1.08 4.79 1.39
C LEU A 115 -1.19 3.54 2.25
N LEU A 116 -1.06 3.71 3.56
CA LEU A 116 -1.03 2.60 4.53
C LEU A 116 -2.20 2.72 5.51
N GLU A 117 -2.97 1.66 5.65
CA GLU A 117 -3.99 1.50 6.69
C GLU A 117 -3.28 1.10 8.00
N SER A 118 -3.16 2.02 8.96
CA SER A 118 -2.47 1.79 10.23
C SER A 118 -3.16 2.55 11.37
N PRO A 119 -3.21 2.00 12.60
CA PRO A 119 -2.72 0.66 13.00
C PRO A 119 -3.64 -0.48 12.53
N VAL A 120 -3.33 -1.70 12.96
CA VAL A 120 -4.21 -2.86 12.79
C VAL A 120 -5.64 -2.58 13.29
N GLY A 121 -6.63 -3.03 12.54
CA GLY A 121 -8.05 -2.76 12.77
C GLY A 121 -8.58 -1.51 12.05
N VAL A 122 -7.71 -0.73 11.40
CA VAL A 122 -8.11 0.41 10.55
C VAL A 122 -8.45 -0.09 9.14
N GLY A 123 -9.64 0.27 8.68
CA GLY A 123 -10.23 -0.12 7.39
C GLY A 123 -10.00 -1.59 7.06
N PHE A 124 -9.08 -1.88 6.14
CA PHE A 124 -8.81 -3.26 5.71
C PHE A 124 -7.74 -3.98 6.55
N SER A 125 -6.89 -3.26 7.29
CA SER A 125 -5.86 -3.86 8.14
C SER A 125 -6.46 -4.67 9.27
N TYR A 126 -5.91 -5.86 9.55
CA TYR A 126 -6.53 -6.81 10.47
C TYR A 126 -5.52 -7.55 11.36
N THR A 127 -6.04 -8.12 12.44
CA THR A 127 -5.38 -9.04 13.37
C THR A 127 -6.24 -10.29 13.53
N LYS A 128 -5.62 -11.43 13.83
CA LYS A 128 -6.33 -12.63 14.28
C LYS A 128 -6.44 -12.69 15.81
N THR A 129 -5.73 -11.82 16.52
CA THR A 129 -5.70 -11.74 17.98
C THR A 129 -6.55 -10.55 18.47
N ALA A 130 -7.72 -10.83 19.02
CA ALA A 130 -8.69 -9.81 19.39
C ALA A 130 -8.18 -8.78 20.43
N SER A 131 -7.24 -9.14 21.30
CA SER A 131 -6.67 -8.20 22.29
C SER A 131 -5.88 -7.07 21.65
N ASP A 132 -5.30 -7.27 20.46
CA ASP A 132 -4.55 -6.22 19.74
C ASP A 132 -5.42 -5.01 19.40
N LEU A 133 -6.74 -5.19 19.25
CA LEU A 133 -7.66 -4.10 18.98
C LEU A 133 -7.89 -3.19 20.20
N ARG A 134 -7.54 -3.67 21.40
CA ARG A 134 -7.62 -2.92 22.66
C ARG A 134 -6.26 -2.33 23.03
N ASP A 135 -5.17 -3.06 22.77
CA ASP A 135 -3.79 -2.61 23.02
C ASP A 135 -3.25 -1.75 21.86
N ARG A 136 -3.95 -0.65 21.57
CA ARG A 136 -3.51 0.35 20.60
C ARG A 136 -2.62 1.39 21.28
N GLY A 137 -1.54 1.78 20.62
CA GLY A 137 -0.65 2.83 21.12
C GLY A 137 0.46 3.17 20.13
N ASP A 138 1.09 4.32 20.35
CA ASP A 138 2.09 4.89 19.44
C ASP A 138 3.26 3.93 19.19
N LYS A 139 3.75 3.26 20.24
CA LYS A 139 4.87 2.31 20.15
C LYS A 139 4.56 1.16 19.21
N VAL A 140 3.45 0.44 19.45
CA VAL A 140 3.06 -0.72 18.62
C VAL A 140 2.77 -0.29 17.18
N THR A 141 2.13 0.88 17.01
CA THR A 141 1.83 1.43 15.68
C THR A 141 3.10 1.75 14.90
N ALA A 142 4.08 2.37 15.54
CA ALA A 142 5.37 2.70 14.94
C ALA A 142 6.18 1.42 14.60
N GLU A 143 6.23 0.45 15.52
CA GLU A 143 6.92 -0.84 15.32
C GLU A 143 6.32 -1.62 14.14
N ASP A 144 4.99 -1.79 14.11
CA ASP A 144 4.31 -2.49 13.03
C ASP A 144 4.47 -1.75 11.68
N SER A 145 4.40 -0.41 11.67
CA SER A 145 4.59 0.39 10.45
C SER A 145 6.04 0.33 9.95
N TYR A 146 7.03 0.24 10.84
CA TYR A 146 8.43 0.03 10.48
C TYR A 146 8.64 -1.36 9.88
N ILE A 147 8.11 -2.41 10.50
CA ILE A 147 8.17 -3.79 9.98
C ILE A 147 7.47 -3.88 8.62
N PHE A 148 6.33 -3.18 8.46
CA PHE A 148 5.64 -3.05 7.19
C PHE A 148 6.59 -2.53 6.11
N LEU A 149 7.29 -1.41 6.35
CA LEU A 149 8.22 -0.84 5.37
C LEU A 149 9.35 -1.82 5.02
N LEU A 150 9.98 -2.45 6.00
CA LEU A 150 11.03 -3.44 5.76
C LEU A 150 10.54 -4.59 4.87
N ASN A 151 9.39 -5.17 5.19
CA ASN A 151 8.84 -6.29 4.43
C ASN A 151 8.32 -5.85 3.06
N ARG A 152 7.77 -4.64 2.95
CA ARG A 152 7.31 -4.05 1.69
C ARG A 152 8.48 -3.79 0.74
N PHE A 153 9.63 -3.35 1.26
CA PHE A 153 10.84 -3.15 0.47
C PHE A 153 11.49 -4.46 0.04
N LYS A 154 11.39 -5.53 0.82
CA LYS A 154 11.79 -6.88 0.36
C LYS A 154 10.93 -7.33 -0.83
N ARG A 155 9.62 -7.05 -0.80
CA ARG A 155 8.71 -7.38 -1.91
C ARG A 155 8.91 -6.49 -3.14
N PHE A 156 9.26 -5.22 -2.97
CA PHE A 156 9.51 -4.27 -4.06
C PHE A 156 10.89 -3.59 -3.91
N PRO A 157 11.97 -4.31 -4.23
CA PRO A 157 13.33 -3.80 -4.05
C PRO A 157 13.64 -2.58 -4.93
N GLN A 158 12.93 -2.38 -6.04
CA GLN A 158 13.11 -1.24 -6.94
C GLN A 158 12.79 0.14 -6.31
N PHE A 159 12.14 0.17 -5.15
CA PHE A 159 11.85 1.40 -4.40
C PHE A 159 12.75 1.59 -3.17
N GLN A 160 13.75 0.73 -2.97
CA GLN A 160 14.80 0.97 -2.00
C GLN A 160 15.74 2.06 -2.55
N ILE A 161 16.11 3.02 -1.70
CA ILE A 161 17.15 3.99 -2.04
C ILE A 161 18.49 3.23 -2.06
N SER A 162 19.19 3.29 -3.20
CA SER A 162 20.55 2.77 -3.37
C SER A 162 21.58 3.65 -2.65
#